data_AF-A0A952HYG5-F1
#
_entry.id   AF-A0A952HYG5-F1
#
_cell.length_a   1.000
_cell.length_b   1.000
_cell.length_c   1.000
_cell.angle_alpha   90.00
_cell.angle_beta   90.00
_cell.angle_gamma   90.00
#
_symmetry.space_group_name_H-M   'P 1'
#
loop_
_entity.id
_entity.type
_entity.pdbx_description
1 polymer ?
#
loop_
_entity_poly.entity_id
_entity_poly.type
_entity_poly.pdbx_seq_one_letter_code
_entity_poly.pdbx_strand_id
1 'polypeptide(L)'
;CHFAPVFNGTVPPVYHESESEVLGIPADTDTIMAKIDGDMGRANGILKERANIFEHSFKTPTVRNVALTSPYMHNGVYQSLEEVIDFYNKGGGIGLGIEVPNQTLPENSLGLSDNEKLDLVAFMNALSDTTNMTAIPKALPKFPKNLKLNDRVIGGEY
;
A
#
# COMPACT_ATOMS: atom_id res chain seq x y z
N CYS A 1 -9.74 -4.79 -4.99
CA CYS A 1 -9.19 -4.50 -3.65
C CYS A 1 -9.29 -3.01 -3.29
N HIS A 2 -8.96 -2.04 -4.17
CA HIS A 2 -9.01 -0.60 -3.84
C HIS A 2 -10.28 0.10 -4.34
N PHE A 3 -11.42 -0.12 -3.69
CA PHE A 3 -12.71 0.37 -4.17
C PHE A 3 -13.08 1.77 -3.66
N ALA A 4 -13.77 2.55 -4.48
CA ALA A 4 -14.38 3.81 -4.05
C ALA A 4 -15.46 3.57 -2.98
N PRO A 5 -15.67 4.51 -2.04
CA PRO A 5 -15.06 5.85 -1.94
C PRO A 5 -13.78 5.90 -1.09
N VAL A 6 -13.46 4.81 -0.41
CA VAL A 6 -12.37 4.74 0.59
C VAL A 6 -11.00 4.47 -0.04
N PHE A 7 -10.98 3.83 -1.21
CA PHE A 7 -9.78 3.49 -1.98
C PHE A 7 -8.75 2.69 -1.16
N ASN A 8 -9.24 1.76 -0.34
CA ASN A 8 -8.47 0.83 0.48
C ASN A 8 -9.19 -0.52 0.54
N GLY A 9 -8.62 -1.51 1.24
CA GLY A 9 -9.24 -2.84 1.39
C GLY A 9 -10.31 -2.96 2.48
N THR A 10 -10.91 -1.88 2.99
CA THR A 10 -11.97 -2.04 4.00
C THR A 10 -13.25 -2.60 3.38
N VAL A 11 -13.83 -3.63 4.00
CA VAL A 11 -14.93 -4.39 3.41
C VAL A 11 -16.29 -3.74 3.75
N PRO A 12 -17.08 -3.32 2.76
CA PRO A 12 -18.43 -2.80 2.99
C PRO A 12 -19.39 -3.91 3.44
N PRO A 13 -20.55 -3.57 4.05
CA PRO A 13 -21.01 -2.21 4.33
C PRO A 13 -20.49 -1.65 5.67
N VAL A 14 -19.92 -2.49 6.54
CA VAL A 14 -19.63 -2.11 7.94
C VAL A 14 -18.19 -1.66 8.16
N TYR A 15 -17.27 -1.98 7.23
CA TYR A 15 -15.88 -1.52 7.26
C TYR A 15 -15.10 -1.89 8.54
N HIS A 16 -15.52 -2.93 9.25
CA HIS A 16 -14.82 -3.45 10.44
C HIS A 16 -13.65 -4.38 10.11
N GLU A 17 -13.59 -4.84 8.86
CA GLU A 17 -12.58 -5.77 8.39
C GLU A 17 -11.79 -5.12 7.25
N SER A 18 -10.50 -5.45 7.16
CA SER A 18 -9.63 -5.07 6.06
C SER A 18 -9.15 -6.32 5.33
N GLU A 19 -9.27 -6.31 4.02
CA GLU A 19 -8.71 -7.32 3.14
C GLU A 19 -7.19 -7.33 3.24
N SER A 20 -6.64 -8.52 3.04
CA SER A 20 -5.21 -8.76 2.87
C SER A 20 -5.01 -9.63 1.64
N GLU A 21 -3.98 -9.34 0.86
CA GLU A 21 -3.75 -9.94 -0.44
C GLU A 21 -2.37 -10.59 -0.50
N VAL A 22 -2.26 -11.67 -1.28
CA VAL A 22 -1.00 -12.32 -1.58
C VAL A 22 -0.69 -11.99 -3.04
N LEU A 23 0.26 -11.09 -3.25
CA LEU A 23 0.62 -10.62 -4.59
C LEU A 23 1.92 -11.23 -5.12
N GLY A 24 2.72 -11.87 -4.24
CA GLY A 24 4.04 -12.37 -4.62
C GLY A 24 5.06 -11.25 -4.87
N ILE A 25 5.14 -10.28 -3.95
CA ILE A 25 6.09 -9.16 -4.06
C ILE A 25 7.52 -9.71 -4.04
N PRO A 26 8.39 -9.33 -5.00
CA PRO A 26 9.76 -9.79 -5.02
C PRO A 26 10.60 -9.11 -3.93
N ALA A 27 11.66 -9.79 -3.50
CA ALA A 27 12.62 -9.27 -2.53
C ALA A 27 13.50 -8.12 -3.08
N ASP A 28 13.65 -8.06 -4.41
CA ASP A 28 14.43 -7.05 -5.13
C ASP A 28 13.81 -6.77 -6.52
N THR A 29 14.45 -5.88 -7.29
CA THR A 29 13.98 -5.48 -8.62
C THR A 29 14.40 -6.43 -9.74
N ASP A 30 15.07 -7.56 -9.44
CA ASP A 30 15.44 -8.55 -10.46
C ASP A 30 14.18 -9.27 -10.96
N THR A 31 13.93 -9.13 -12.26
CA THR A 31 12.77 -9.74 -12.92
C THR A 31 13.12 -11.01 -13.69
N ILE A 32 14.39 -11.43 -13.73
CA ILE A 32 14.85 -12.64 -14.42
C ILE A 32 14.87 -13.82 -13.45
N MET A 33 15.40 -13.60 -12.24
CA MET A 33 15.47 -14.61 -11.17
C MET A 33 14.72 -14.11 -9.94
N ALA A 34 13.52 -13.59 -10.16
CA ALA A 34 12.69 -12.99 -9.11
C ALA A 34 12.45 -14.01 -7.99
N LYS A 35 12.69 -13.57 -6.75
CA LYS A 35 12.40 -14.35 -5.54
C LYS A 35 11.41 -13.59 -4.70
N ILE A 36 10.45 -14.31 -4.13
CA ILE A 36 9.50 -13.71 -3.20
C ILE A 36 10.23 -13.10 -2.00
N ASP A 37 9.71 -11.98 -1.52
CA ASP A 37 10.12 -11.40 -0.25
C ASP A 37 9.89 -12.38 0.91
N GLY A 38 10.84 -12.45 1.84
CA GLY A 38 10.85 -13.43 2.92
C GLY A 38 9.87 -13.13 4.06
N ASP A 39 9.22 -11.97 4.08
CA ASP A 39 8.23 -11.65 5.09
C ASP A 39 6.93 -12.44 4.85
N MET A 40 6.57 -13.27 5.83
CA MET A 40 5.37 -14.10 5.81
C MET A 40 4.08 -13.28 6.01
N GLY A 41 4.19 -11.99 6.30
CA GLY A 41 3.07 -11.07 6.46
C GLY A 41 2.12 -11.53 7.57
N ARG A 42 0.82 -11.58 7.25
CA ARG A 42 -0.24 -11.95 8.19
C ARG A 42 -0.02 -13.30 8.87
N ALA A 43 0.55 -14.29 8.18
CA ALA A 43 0.83 -15.60 8.76
C ALA A 43 1.83 -15.57 9.94
N ASN A 44 2.69 -14.54 10.05
CA ASN A 44 3.62 -14.43 11.18
C ASN A 44 2.99 -13.84 12.45
N GLY A 45 1.74 -13.38 12.39
CA GLY A 45 1.05 -12.72 13.50
C GLY A 45 0.54 -13.71 14.55
N ILE A 46 -0.76 -13.96 14.53
CA ILE A 46 -1.47 -14.75 15.55
C ILE A 46 -1.58 -16.22 15.15
N LEU A 47 -1.59 -17.11 16.15
CA LEU A 47 -1.59 -18.57 15.93
C LEU A 47 -2.73 -19.04 15.00
N LYS A 48 -3.92 -18.43 15.11
CA LYS A 48 -5.08 -18.78 14.27
C LYS A 48 -4.91 -18.40 12.78
N GLU A 49 -3.95 -17.55 12.45
CA GLU A 49 -3.68 -17.05 11.09
C GLU A 49 -2.47 -17.74 10.44
N ARG A 50 -1.85 -18.72 11.13
CA ARG A 50 -0.79 -19.57 10.56
C ARG A 50 -1.38 -20.61 9.61
N ALA A 51 -1.85 -20.15 8.47
CA ALA A 51 -2.41 -20.98 7.41
C ALA A 51 -1.81 -20.57 6.06
N ASN A 52 -1.63 -21.54 5.16
CA ASN A 52 -1.01 -21.32 3.84
C ASN A 52 -1.69 -20.19 3.04
N ILE A 53 -3.00 -19.99 3.23
CA ILE A 53 -3.75 -18.91 2.56
C ILE A 53 -3.34 -17.49 3.01
N PHE A 54 -2.63 -17.36 4.13
CA PHE A 54 -2.18 -16.07 4.68
C PHE A 54 -0.66 -15.88 4.58
N GLU A 55 0.08 -16.86 4.06
CA GLU A 55 1.52 -16.73 3.84
C GLU A 55 1.80 -15.66 2.80
N HIS A 56 2.66 -14.70 3.13
CA HIS A 56 2.96 -13.51 2.32
C HIS A 56 1.74 -12.61 2.06
N SER A 57 0.73 -12.67 2.93
CA SER A 57 -0.46 -11.83 2.83
C SER A 57 -0.26 -10.50 3.56
N PHE A 58 -0.50 -9.39 2.86
CA PHE A 58 -0.36 -8.04 3.42
C PHE A 58 -1.66 -7.28 3.30
N LYS A 59 -1.94 -6.41 4.28
CA LYS A 59 -3.13 -5.55 4.27
C LYS A 59 -3.14 -4.68 3.03
N THR A 60 -4.27 -4.61 2.31
CA THR A 60 -4.48 -3.69 1.19
C THR A 60 -4.49 -2.24 1.69
N PRO A 61 -3.46 -1.42 1.39
CA PRO A 61 -3.35 -0.06 1.90
C PRO A 61 -4.33 0.89 1.19
N THR A 62 -4.41 2.14 1.67
CA THR A 62 -5.09 3.19 0.89
C THR A 62 -4.20 3.68 -0.24
N VAL A 63 -4.80 4.08 -1.36
CA VAL A 63 -4.10 4.77 -2.46
C VAL A 63 -4.28 6.30 -2.42
N ARG A 64 -4.89 6.85 -1.36
CA ARG A 64 -4.88 8.30 -1.11
C ARG A 64 -3.45 8.75 -0.79
N ASN A 65 -3.01 9.86 -1.38
CA ASN A 65 -1.64 10.37 -1.28
C ASN A 65 -0.55 9.42 -1.80
N VAL A 66 -0.90 8.41 -2.60
CA VAL A 66 0.07 7.41 -3.07
C VAL A 66 1.19 8.04 -3.91
N ALA A 67 0.91 9.12 -4.65
CA ALA A 67 1.93 9.84 -5.42
C ALA A 67 3.01 10.52 -4.56
N LEU A 68 2.81 10.64 -3.24
CA LEU A 68 3.71 11.33 -2.30
C LEU A 68 4.42 10.39 -1.32
N THR A 69 4.28 9.07 -1.51
CA THR A 69 4.68 8.06 -0.51
C THR A 69 5.56 6.96 -1.06
N SER A 70 6.30 7.24 -2.14
CA SER A 70 7.36 6.33 -2.57
C SER A 70 8.41 6.14 -1.46
N PRO A 71 9.07 4.97 -1.38
CA PRO A 71 8.90 3.78 -2.22
C PRO A 71 7.65 2.93 -1.89
N TYR A 72 7.28 2.02 -2.78
CA TYR A 72 6.01 1.28 -2.78
C TYR A 72 6.14 -0.20 -2.42
N MET A 73 4.98 -0.83 -2.12
CA MET A 73 4.83 -2.16 -1.52
C MET A 73 5.30 -2.21 -0.06
N HIS A 74 5.15 -3.37 0.60
CA HIS A 74 5.49 -3.51 2.02
C HIS A 74 6.99 -3.42 2.28
N ASN A 75 7.81 -3.79 1.30
CA ASN A 75 9.27 -3.78 1.38
C ASN A 75 9.94 -2.62 0.62
N GLY A 76 9.17 -1.73 -0.02
CA GLY A 76 9.72 -0.57 -0.74
C GLY A 76 10.47 -0.94 -2.03
N VAL A 77 10.20 -2.09 -2.64
CA VAL A 77 10.95 -2.58 -3.81
C VAL A 77 10.77 -1.69 -5.06
N TYR A 78 9.62 -1.03 -5.21
CA TYR A 78 9.34 -0.14 -6.35
C TYR A 78 9.50 1.33 -5.99
N GLN A 79 10.15 2.09 -6.86
CA GLN A 79 10.42 3.52 -6.69
C GLN A 79 9.35 4.40 -7.34
N SER A 80 8.62 3.87 -8.32
CA SER A 80 7.64 4.63 -9.09
C SER A 80 6.27 3.93 -9.18
N LEU A 81 5.23 4.71 -9.47
CA LEU A 81 3.88 4.17 -9.70
C LEU A 81 3.83 3.33 -10.99
N GLU A 82 4.65 3.69 -11.97
CA GLU A 82 4.81 2.96 -13.23
C GLU A 82 5.31 1.54 -12.97
N GLU A 83 6.31 1.36 -12.10
CA GLU A 83 6.82 0.04 -11.71
C GLU A 83 5.75 -0.80 -11.00
N VAL A 84 4.96 -0.17 -10.12
CA VAL A 84 3.82 -0.82 -9.46
C VAL A 84 2.77 -1.27 -10.48
N ILE A 85 2.40 -0.41 -11.43
CA ILE A 85 1.42 -0.71 -12.48
C ILE A 85 1.94 -1.83 -13.39
N ASP A 86 3.22 -1.80 -13.76
CA ASP A 86 3.84 -2.84 -14.57
C ASP A 86 3.85 -4.20 -13.85
N PHE A 87 4.08 -4.22 -12.54
CA PHE A 87 3.97 -5.43 -11.73
C PHE A 87 2.56 -6.04 -11.79
N TYR A 88 1.51 -5.22 -11.59
CA TYR A 88 0.14 -5.69 -11.74
C TYR A 88 -0.18 -6.12 -13.17
N ASN A 89 0.27 -5.36 -14.16
CA ASN A 89 0.04 -5.67 -15.57
C ASN A 89 0.65 -7.00 -16.00
N LYS A 90 1.77 -7.42 -15.37
CA LYS A 90 2.41 -8.71 -15.61
C LYS A 90 1.70 -9.89 -14.94
N GLY A 91 0.78 -9.67 -13.99
CA GLY A 91 0.10 -10.73 -13.24
C GLY A 91 0.71 -11.03 -11.87
N GLY A 92 1.41 -10.06 -11.26
CA GLY A 92 2.00 -10.20 -9.92
C GLY A 92 3.21 -11.13 -9.89
N GLY A 93 3.45 -11.76 -8.75
CA GLY A 93 4.59 -12.66 -8.54
C GLY A 93 4.59 -13.85 -9.51
N ILE A 94 3.44 -14.48 -9.75
CA ILE A 94 3.31 -15.56 -10.77
C ILE A 94 3.70 -15.02 -12.15
N GLY A 95 3.27 -13.80 -12.49
CA GLY A 95 3.64 -13.10 -13.71
C GLY A 95 5.14 -12.82 -13.88
N LEU A 96 5.87 -12.79 -12.77
CA LEU A 96 7.34 -12.68 -12.73
C LEU A 96 8.05 -14.05 -12.64
N GLY A 97 7.31 -15.15 -12.71
CA GLY A 97 7.86 -16.51 -12.61
C GLY A 97 8.11 -17.00 -11.18
N ILE A 98 7.58 -16.29 -10.17
CA ILE A 98 7.66 -16.70 -8.76
C ILE A 98 6.59 -17.78 -8.50
N GLU A 99 6.97 -18.86 -7.82
CA GLU A 99 6.01 -19.87 -7.36
C GLU A 99 5.21 -19.35 -6.15
N VAL A 100 3.97 -18.91 -6.39
CA VAL A 100 3.08 -18.36 -5.36
C VAL A 100 1.72 -19.05 -5.45
N PRO A 101 1.58 -20.28 -4.91
CA PRO A 101 0.37 -21.11 -5.11
C PRO A 101 -0.90 -20.53 -4.46
N ASN A 102 -0.74 -19.59 -3.54
CA ASN A 102 -1.81 -18.89 -2.83
C ASN A 102 -2.01 -17.44 -3.32
N GLN A 103 -1.46 -17.06 -4.49
CA GLN A 103 -1.63 -15.72 -5.03
C GLN A 103 -3.12 -15.40 -5.22
N THR A 104 -3.53 -14.21 -4.78
CA THR A 104 -4.92 -13.74 -4.87
C THR A 104 -5.17 -12.90 -6.12
N LEU A 105 -4.11 -12.35 -6.73
CA LEU A 105 -4.17 -11.68 -8.02
C LEU A 105 -4.24 -12.70 -9.17
N PRO A 106 -5.07 -12.46 -10.22
CA PRO A 106 -5.04 -13.26 -11.43
C PRO A 106 -3.63 -13.34 -12.04
N GLU A 107 -3.21 -14.53 -12.45
CA GLU A 107 -1.89 -14.78 -13.05
C GLU A 107 -1.73 -14.21 -14.46
N ASN A 108 -2.84 -13.96 -15.15
CA ASN A 108 -2.81 -13.47 -16.53
C ASN A 108 -2.45 -11.99 -16.58
N SER A 109 -1.60 -11.64 -17.54
CA SER A 109 -1.32 -10.24 -17.87
C SER A 109 -2.61 -9.50 -18.19
N LEU A 110 -2.75 -8.29 -17.63
CA LEU A 110 -3.90 -7.42 -17.87
C LEU A 110 -3.92 -6.88 -19.30
N GLY A 111 -2.76 -6.83 -19.97
CA GLY A 111 -2.65 -6.36 -21.35
C GLY A 111 -2.88 -4.86 -21.50
N LEU A 112 -2.58 -4.08 -20.46
CA LEU A 112 -2.74 -2.63 -20.47
C LEU A 112 -1.83 -2.01 -21.52
N SER A 113 -2.41 -1.16 -22.36
CA SER A 113 -1.68 -0.28 -23.26
C SER A 113 -0.91 0.80 -22.49
N ASP A 114 0.09 1.40 -23.14
CA ASP A 114 0.87 2.47 -22.51
C ASP A 114 0.00 3.66 -22.10
N ASN A 115 -1.04 3.99 -22.88
CA ASN A 115 -1.98 5.04 -22.53
C ASN A 115 -2.80 4.69 -21.29
N GLU A 116 -3.27 3.45 -21.15
CA GLU A 116 -4.03 3.02 -19.95
C GLU A 116 -3.15 3.07 -18.70
N LYS A 117 -1.87 2.72 -18.81
CA LYS A 117 -0.92 2.86 -17.70
C LYS A 117 -0.75 4.33 -17.31
N LEU A 118 -0.59 5.23 -18.28
CA LEU A 118 -0.50 6.67 -18.03
C LEU A 118 -1.77 7.23 -17.39
N ASP A 119 -2.95 6.79 -17.84
CA ASP A 119 -4.24 7.18 -17.28
C ASP A 119 -4.38 6.71 -15.82
N LEU A 120 -3.91 5.50 -15.50
CA LEU A 120 -3.87 5.00 -14.13
C LEU A 120 -2.94 5.84 -13.25
N VAL A 121 -1.74 6.17 -13.73
CA VAL A 121 -0.82 7.08 -13.00
C VAL A 121 -1.49 8.44 -12.78
N ALA A 122 -2.13 9.01 -13.80
CA ALA A 122 -2.83 10.29 -13.68
C ALA A 122 -3.97 10.24 -12.65
N PHE A 123 -4.74 9.15 -12.64
CA PHE A 123 -5.78 8.92 -11.64
C PHE A 123 -5.20 8.85 -10.21
N MET A 124 -4.12 8.10 -10.02
CA MET A 124 -3.45 7.97 -8.72
C MET A 124 -2.90 9.31 -8.21
N ASN A 125 -2.36 10.14 -9.11
CA ASN A 125 -1.94 11.50 -8.78
C ASN A 125 -3.12 12.37 -8.30
N ALA A 126 -4.29 12.24 -8.92
CA ALA A 126 -5.49 12.97 -8.55
C ALA A 126 -6.05 12.60 -7.16
N LEU A 127 -5.59 11.50 -6.55
CA LEU A 127 -5.92 11.10 -5.18
C LEU A 127 -5.03 11.76 -4.11
N SER A 128 -4.19 12.71 -4.51
CA SER A 128 -3.30 13.44 -3.60
C SER A 128 -4.00 14.67 -3.03
N ASP A 129 -4.02 14.74 -1.71
CA ASP A 129 -4.42 15.94 -0.99
C ASP A 129 -3.20 16.86 -0.84
N THR A 130 -3.09 17.82 -1.76
CA THR A 130 -2.09 18.87 -1.72
C THR A 130 -2.63 20.16 -1.09
N THR A 131 -3.82 20.13 -0.49
CA THR A 131 -4.29 21.28 0.29
C THR A 131 -3.32 21.49 1.45
N ASN A 132 -3.01 22.75 1.78
CA ASN A 132 -1.92 23.20 2.65
C ASN A 132 -1.96 22.70 4.13
N MET A 133 -2.11 21.40 4.38
CA MET A 133 -2.05 20.78 5.70
C MET A 133 -0.62 20.50 6.17
N THR A 134 0.38 20.69 5.33
CA THR A 134 1.81 20.64 5.69
C THR A 134 2.34 21.96 6.26
N ALA A 135 1.50 23.01 6.32
CA ALA A 135 1.89 24.23 7.01
C ALA A 135 1.94 23.96 8.52
N ILE A 136 3.15 24.01 9.09
CA ILE A 136 3.36 24.05 10.53
C ILE A 136 2.43 25.12 11.11
N PRO A 137 1.48 24.76 12.00
CA PRO A 137 0.54 25.72 12.54
C PRO A 137 1.32 26.82 13.27
N LYS A 138 1.00 28.09 13.03
CA LYS A 138 1.71 29.23 13.65
C LYS A 138 1.63 29.22 15.18
N ALA A 139 0.63 28.55 15.75
CA ALA A 139 0.44 28.38 17.18
C ALA A 139 -0.36 27.11 17.48
N LEU A 140 -0.11 26.49 18.64
CA LEU A 140 -0.94 25.41 19.17
C LEU A 140 -2.19 25.97 19.87
N PRO A 141 -3.30 25.19 19.93
CA PRO A 141 -4.46 25.55 20.75
C PRO A 141 -4.07 25.76 22.22
N LYS A 142 -4.63 26.80 22.85
CA LYS A 142 -4.44 27.09 24.27
C LYS A 142 -5.53 26.43 25.12
N PHE A 143 -5.13 25.89 26.28
CA PHE A 143 -5.98 25.20 27.23
C PHE A 143 -6.07 26.01 28.53
N PRO A 144 -7.16 26.77 28.77
CA PRO A 144 -7.31 27.62 29.95
C PRO A 144 -7.27 26.85 31.28
N LYS A 145 -7.75 25.60 31.26
CA LYS A 145 -7.85 24.73 32.43
C LYS A 145 -6.65 23.79 32.60
N ASN A 146 -5.75 23.72 31.63
CA ASN A 146 -4.58 22.83 31.68
C ASN A 146 -3.35 23.54 31.13
N LEU A 147 -2.77 24.40 31.98
CA LEU A 147 -1.69 25.29 31.59
C LEU A 147 -0.43 24.56 31.11
N LYS A 148 -0.18 23.33 31.62
CA LYS A 148 0.95 22.49 31.17
C LYS A 148 0.88 22.13 29.69
N LEU A 149 -0.33 22.07 29.11
CA LEU A 149 -0.50 21.81 27.67
C LEU A 149 -0.20 23.03 26.80
N ASN A 150 0.00 24.21 27.39
CA ASN A 150 0.37 25.42 26.65
C ASN A 150 1.88 25.51 26.39
N ASP A 151 2.69 24.71 27.10
CA ASP A 151 4.16 24.70 26.97
C ASP A 151 4.64 23.74 25.86
N ARG A 152 3.71 23.09 25.15
CA ARG A 152 4.03 22.18 24.05
C ARG A 152 4.64 22.92 22.87
N VAL A 153 5.65 22.32 22.26
CA VAL A 153 6.26 22.78 21.01
C VAL A 153 5.57 22.16 19.80
N ILE A 154 5.44 22.95 18.73
CA ILE A 154 4.87 22.47 17.47
C ILE A 154 5.82 21.44 16.87
N GLY A 155 5.31 20.25 16.54
CA GLY A 155 6.10 19.17 15.94
C GLY A 155 7.02 18.41 16.91
N GLY A 156 6.82 18.51 18.22
CA GLY A 156 7.67 17.86 19.23
C GLY A 156 7.76 16.32 19.12
N GLU A 157 8.77 15.74 19.78
CA GLU A 157 8.82 14.30 20.06
C GLU A 157 7.89 13.99 21.25
N TYR A 158 7.07 12.95 21.10
CA TYR A 158 6.05 12.54 22.07
C TYR A 158 6.48 11.28 22.82
#